data_AF-A0A3B1CS44-F1
#
_entry.id   AF-A0A3B1CS44-F1
#
_cell.length_a   1.000
_cell.length_b   1.000
_cell.length_c   1.000
_cell.angle_alpha   90.00
_cell.angle_beta   90.00
_cell.angle_gamma   90.00
#
_symmetry.space_group_name_H-M   'P 1'
#
loop_
_entity.id
_entity.type
_entity.pdbx_description
1 polymer ?
#
loop_
_entity_poly.entity_id
_entity_poly.type
_entity_poly.pdbx_seq_one_letter_code
_entity_poly.pdbx_strand_id
1 'polypeptide(L)'
;MAGSGRKKIKRKKSRARKKPTGASYWAEAFLAVVFIALVAFIWSFVSQKRVDQGEINITASMGDEIERPDQIIEEDAAEGAGGAGVTGGAGVTPKKLAALAPVKRAKPKSAVRKPKKYSGAPSVAIIIDDLGADTGIVDKLFALNIPVAFSILPYQKYSRSIALNARKMGQVAMLHLPMEPRSESKDPGSGALLVNFENFLIIKRMEEDLAWTPGIEGVNNHMGSRFTENESKMRVVMEQVKKRGLFFVDSRTTADT
;
A
#
# COMPACT_ATOMS: atom_id res chain seq x y z
N MET A 1 3.81 -110.38 -11.78
CA MET A 1 3.11 -109.13 -11.42
C MET A 1 3.87 -108.44 -10.29
N ALA A 2 3.77 -107.11 -10.20
CA ALA A 2 4.39 -106.18 -9.23
C ALA A 2 5.78 -105.62 -9.63
N GLY A 3 5.73 -104.56 -10.42
CA GLY A 3 6.87 -103.71 -10.77
C GLY A 3 7.24 -102.71 -9.68
N SER A 4 8.55 -102.50 -9.54
CA SER A 4 9.20 -101.53 -8.65
C SER A 4 8.96 -100.08 -9.10
N GLY A 5 8.21 -99.32 -8.29
CA GLY A 5 7.93 -97.90 -8.52
C GLY A 5 8.98 -96.98 -7.89
N ARG A 6 10.03 -96.62 -8.64
CA ARG A 6 10.93 -95.50 -8.27
C ARG A 6 10.24 -94.16 -8.57
N LYS A 7 9.81 -93.44 -7.51
CA LYS A 7 9.35 -92.04 -7.62
C LYS A 7 10.51 -91.14 -8.05
N LYS A 8 10.41 -90.52 -9.23
CA LYS A 8 11.32 -89.46 -9.70
C LYS A 8 10.99 -88.14 -9.00
N ILE A 9 11.94 -87.60 -8.24
CA ILE A 9 11.89 -86.25 -7.68
C ILE A 9 12.13 -85.25 -8.83
N LYS A 10 11.12 -84.43 -9.17
CA LYS A 10 11.27 -83.32 -10.12
C LYS A 10 12.01 -82.16 -9.44
N ARG A 11 13.28 -81.93 -9.81
CA ARG A 11 14.01 -80.69 -9.50
C ARG A 11 13.32 -79.50 -10.18
N LYS A 12 12.83 -78.54 -9.39
CA LYS A 12 12.39 -77.21 -9.87
C LYS A 12 13.61 -76.49 -10.47
N LYS A 13 13.60 -76.19 -11.76
CA LYS A 13 14.57 -75.28 -12.38
C LYS A 13 14.34 -73.87 -11.81
N SER A 14 15.37 -73.29 -11.19
CA SER A 14 15.36 -71.87 -10.82
C SER A 14 15.29 -71.02 -12.09
N ARG A 15 14.30 -70.13 -12.18
CA ARG A 15 14.27 -69.11 -13.23
C ARG A 15 15.40 -68.13 -12.97
N ALA A 16 16.40 -68.12 -13.84
CA ALA A 16 17.42 -67.07 -13.85
C ALA A 16 16.73 -65.72 -14.13
N ARG A 17 16.87 -64.77 -13.20
CA ARG A 17 16.49 -63.37 -13.42
C ARG A 17 17.39 -62.82 -14.54
N LYS A 18 16.80 -62.46 -15.68
CA LYS A 18 17.50 -61.70 -16.72
C LYS A 18 17.94 -60.36 -16.12
N LYS A 19 19.24 -60.05 -16.24
CA LYS A 19 19.77 -58.74 -15.85
C LYS A 19 19.25 -57.70 -16.84
N PRO A 20 18.73 -56.54 -16.38
CA PRO A 20 18.25 -55.49 -17.27
C PRO A 20 19.41 -54.93 -18.08
N THR A 21 19.25 -54.91 -19.41
CA THR A 21 20.22 -54.36 -20.37
C THR A 21 20.18 -52.84 -20.34
N GLY A 22 21.35 -52.19 -20.26
CA GLY A 22 21.53 -50.74 -20.08
C GLY A 22 20.72 -49.80 -20.99
N ALA A 23 20.22 -50.29 -22.13
CA ALA A 23 19.38 -49.54 -23.05
C ALA A 23 17.96 -49.23 -22.51
N SER A 24 17.40 -50.07 -21.63
CA SER A 24 16.07 -49.83 -21.06
C SER A 24 16.08 -48.67 -20.06
N TYR A 25 17.19 -48.49 -19.34
CA TYR A 25 17.32 -47.41 -18.37
C TYR A 25 17.28 -46.02 -19.02
N TRP A 26 17.89 -45.86 -20.20
CA TRP A 26 17.86 -44.57 -20.91
C TRP A 26 16.48 -44.28 -21.53
N ALA A 27 15.78 -45.31 -22.00
CA ALA A 27 14.41 -45.18 -22.49
C ALA A 27 13.42 -44.86 -21.36
N GLU A 28 13.54 -45.54 -20.21
CA GLU A 28 12.74 -45.29 -19.02
C GLU A 28 13.06 -43.91 -18.41
N ALA A 29 14.32 -43.50 -18.37
CA ALA A 29 14.73 -42.18 -17.92
C ALA A 29 14.22 -41.07 -18.86
N PHE A 30 14.29 -41.27 -20.17
CA PHE A 30 13.75 -40.32 -21.14
C PHE A 30 12.23 -40.20 -21.03
N LEU A 31 11.51 -41.32 -20.93
CA LEU A 31 10.06 -41.32 -20.69
C LEU A 31 9.70 -40.65 -19.37
N ALA A 32 10.49 -40.85 -18.31
CA ALA A 32 10.28 -40.17 -17.04
C ALA A 32 10.47 -38.64 -17.15
N VAL A 33 11.49 -38.18 -17.88
CA VAL A 33 11.73 -36.74 -18.10
C VAL A 33 10.60 -36.12 -18.92
N VAL A 34 10.16 -36.78 -19.99
CA VAL A 34 9.02 -36.32 -20.81
C VAL A 34 7.74 -36.27 -20.00
N PHE A 35 7.50 -37.28 -19.16
CA PHE A 35 6.33 -37.32 -18.27
C PHE A 35 6.35 -36.18 -17.24
N ILE A 36 7.49 -35.92 -16.60
CA ILE A 36 7.66 -34.80 -15.66
C ILE A 36 7.44 -33.46 -16.36
N ALA A 37 8.00 -33.27 -17.56
CA ALA A 37 7.82 -32.05 -18.34
C ALA A 37 6.36 -31.83 -18.76
N LEU A 38 5.65 -32.90 -19.14
CA LEU A 38 4.23 -32.86 -19.47
C LEU A 38 3.38 -32.49 -18.24
N VAL A 39 3.66 -33.10 -17.08
CA VAL A 39 2.97 -32.78 -15.82
C VAL A 39 3.23 -31.32 -15.42
N ALA A 40 4.47 -30.83 -15.55
CA ALA A 40 4.81 -29.44 -15.28
C ALA A 40 4.13 -28.46 -16.27
N PHE A 41 4.03 -28.83 -17.55
CA PHE A 41 3.35 -28.03 -18.57
C PHE A 41 1.84 -27.97 -18.32
N ILE A 42 1.20 -29.11 -18.01
CA ILE A 42 -0.22 -29.17 -17.64
C ILE A 42 -0.45 -28.38 -16.35
N TRP A 43 0.43 -28.51 -15.35
CA TRP A 43 0.35 -27.75 -14.10
C TRP A 43 0.48 -26.24 -14.35
N SER A 44 1.42 -25.82 -15.19
CA SER A 44 1.62 -24.41 -15.58
C SER A 44 0.37 -23.86 -16.29
N PHE A 45 -0.15 -24.60 -17.27
CA PHE A 45 -1.33 -24.21 -18.05
C PHE A 45 -2.62 -24.17 -17.21
N VAL A 46 -2.81 -25.15 -16.32
CA VAL A 46 -3.95 -25.17 -15.37
C VAL A 46 -3.81 -24.06 -14.33
N SER A 47 -2.60 -23.76 -13.86
CA SER A 47 -2.34 -22.63 -12.95
C SER A 47 -2.60 -21.29 -13.63
N GLN A 48 -2.22 -21.15 -14.90
CA GLN A 48 -2.43 -19.93 -15.68
C GLN A 48 -3.93 -19.67 -15.92
N LYS A 49 -4.71 -20.72 -16.21
CA LYS A 49 -6.18 -20.61 -16.29
C LYS A 49 -6.87 -20.24 -14.97
N ARG A 50 -6.29 -20.60 -13.81
CA ARG A 50 -6.81 -20.18 -12.50
C ARG A 50 -6.53 -18.71 -12.20
N VAL A 51 -5.43 -18.16 -12.71
CA VAL A 51 -5.13 -16.72 -12.63
C VAL A 51 -6.09 -15.91 -13.50
N ASP A 52 -6.48 -16.43 -14.67
CA ASP A 52 -7.41 -15.75 -15.58
C ASP A 52 -8.90 -15.81 -15.14
N GLN A 53 -9.30 -16.79 -14.31
CA GLN A 53 -10.69 -16.97 -13.86
C GLN A 53 -10.98 -16.53 -12.41
N GLY A 54 -10.04 -15.85 -11.75
CA GLY A 54 -10.33 -15.13 -10.50
C GLY A 54 -10.53 -16.00 -9.25
N GLU A 55 -10.07 -17.25 -9.23
CA GLU A 55 -10.06 -18.09 -8.02
C GLU A 55 -8.63 -18.48 -7.62
N ILE A 56 -8.08 -17.75 -6.65
CA ILE A 56 -6.84 -18.11 -5.96
C ILE A 56 -7.14 -18.53 -4.52
N ASN A 57 -7.20 -19.84 -4.30
CA ASN A 57 -7.01 -20.47 -2.99
C ASN A 57 -5.54 -20.87 -2.86
N ILE A 58 -4.81 -20.20 -1.95
CA ILE A 58 -3.43 -20.55 -1.61
C ILE A 58 -3.43 -21.21 -0.22
N THR A 59 -3.21 -22.52 -0.20
CA THR A 59 -2.73 -23.24 0.99
C THR A 59 -1.22 -23.40 0.87
N ALA A 60 -0.46 -22.60 1.64
CA ALA A 60 0.94 -22.86 1.95
C ALA A 60 1.27 -22.31 3.35
N SER A 61 1.36 -23.25 4.30
CA SER A 61 2.27 -23.32 5.45
C SER A 61 2.51 -22.07 6.30
N MET A 62 1.82 -22.04 7.45
CA MET A 62 2.16 -21.44 8.75
C MET A 62 3.35 -20.47 8.84
N GLY A 63 3.03 -19.23 9.21
CA GLY A 63 3.95 -18.24 9.77
C GLY A 63 3.43 -16.81 9.57
N ASP A 64 2.45 -16.43 10.39
CA ASP A 64 1.76 -15.14 10.48
C ASP A 64 0.81 -14.78 9.31
N GLU A 65 -0.47 -14.81 9.65
CA GLU A 65 -1.64 -14.52 8.83
C GLU A 65 -1.62 -13.05 8.40
N ILE A 66 -1.18 -12.78 7.17
CA ILE A 66 -1.31 -11.46 6.54
C ILE A 66 -2.78 -11.33 6.11
N GLU A 67 -3.56 -10.66 6.96
CA GLU A 67 -4.94 -10.25 6.71
C GLU A 67 -5.04 -9.52 5.36
N ARG A 68 -6.06 -9.87 4.58
CA ARG A 68 -6.26 -9.37 3.22
C ARG A 68 -6.48 -7.83 3.24
N PRO A 69 -5.96 -7.07 2.26
CA PRO A 69 -5.95 -5.59 2.32
C PRO A 69 -7.34 -4.93 2.18
N ASP A 70 -8.37 -5.70 1.82
CA ASP A 70 -9.75 -5.23 1.67
C ASP A 70 -10.47 -4.98 3.00
N GLN A 71 -9.84 -5.26 4.14
CA GLN A 71 -10.40 -4.99 5.48
C GLN A 71 -9.73 -3.82 6.21
N ILE A 72 -8.85 -3.04 5.57
CA ILE A 72 -8.15 -1.93 6.24
C ILE A 72 -9.03 -0.66 6.25
N ILE A 73 -9.87 -0.59 7.29
CA ILE A 73 -10.54 0.58 7.89
C ILE A 73 -11.62 1.24 7.01
N GLU A 74 -12.80 0.63 6.99
CA GLU A 74 -14.08 1.36 7.03
C GLU A 74 -14.73 1.11 8.41
N GLU A 75 -14.25 1.76 9.45
CA GLU A 75 -15.02 1.93 10.68
C GLU A 75 -14.64 3.29 11.30
N ASP A 76 -15.63 3.99 11.83
CA ASP A 76 -15.57 5.27 12.56
C ASP A 76 -15.83 6.59 11.79
N ALA A 77 -16.65 6.58 10.74
CA ALA A 77 -17.14 7.84 10.15
C ALA A 77 -18.60 7.80 9.66
N ALA A 78 -19.52 7.29 10.47
CA ALA A 78 -20.94 7.56 10.28
C ALA A 78 -21.72 7.36 11.57
N GLU A 79 -22.06 8.45 12.27
CA GLU A 79 -23.34 8.61 12.93
C GLU A 79 -23.49 10.07 13.40
N GLY A 80 -24.48 10.78 12.86
CA GLY A 80 -24.77 12.16 13.27
C GLY A 80 -25.55 13.02 12.28
N ALA A 81 -26.42 12.47 11.44
CA ALA A 81 -27.42 13.26 10.71
C ALA A 81 -28.74 12.47 10.61
N GLY A 82 -29.72 12.86 11.42
CA GLY A 82 -31.09 12.33 11.38
C GLY A 82 -32.01 13.28 12.14
N GLY A 83 -32.77 14.09 11.41
CA GLY A 83 -33.71 15.05 11.96
C GLY A 83 -35.02 14.41 12.44
N ALA A 84 -35.62 15.04 13.45
CA ALA A 84 -37.05 14.98 13.71
C ALA A 84 -37.44 16.27 14.46
N GLY A 85 -38.34 17.06 13.87
CA GLY A 85 -38.96 18.20 14.54
C GLY A 85 -40.19 17.75 15.32
N VAL A 86 -40.33 18.18 16.57
CA VAL A 86 -41.59 18.41 17.29
C VAL A 86 -41.38 19.55 18.30
N THR A 87 -42.47 20.26 18.52
CA THR A 87 -42.75 21.52 19.21
C THR A 87 -42.45 21.58 20.72
N GLY A 88 -42.38 22.81 21.26
CA GLY A 88 -42.69 23.11 22.67
C GLY A 88 -41.55 23.73 23.47
N GLY A 89 -41.72 25.00 23.88
CA GLY A 89 -40.72 25.76 24.63
C GLY A 89 -40.64 25.41 26.13
N ALA A 90 -39.44 25.53 26.68
CA ALA A 90 -39.14 25.99 28.03
C ALA A 90 -37.61 26.16 28.13
N GLY A 91 -37.15 27.26 28.72
CA GLY A 91 -35.74 27.63 28.78
C GLY A 91 -34.86 26.55 29.41
N VAL A 92 -33.79 26.19 28.69
CA VAL A 92 -32.68 25.39 29.22
C VAL A 92 -31.41 26.21 29.09
N THR A 93 -30.89 26.64 30.23
CA THR A 93 -29.58 27.28 30.40
C THR A 93 -28.47 26.45 29.76
N PRO A 94 -27.46 27.06 29.10
CA PRO A 94 -26.39 26.33 28.45
C PRO A 94 -25.51 25.64 29.51
N LYS A 95 -25.55 24.30 29.53
CA LYS A 95 -24.64 23.47 30.31
C LYS A 95 -23.23 23.64 29.73
N LYS A 96 -22.35 24.28 30.51
CA LYS A 96 -20.92 24.47 30.28
C LYS A 96 -20.28 23.22 29.66
N LEU A 97 -19.90 23.32 28.38
CA LEU A 97 -19.13 22.30 27.67
C LEU A 97 -17.79 22.14 28.39
N ALA A 98 -17.59 21.01 29.07
CA ALA A 98 -16.35 20.71 29.74
C ALA A 98 -15.24 20.59 28.68
N ALA A 99 -14.17 21.39 28.84
CA ALA A 99 -13.01 21.34 27.98
C ALA A 99 -12.41 19.93 28.01
N LEU A 100 -12.37 19.27 26.85
CA LEU A 100 -11.65 18.01 26.66
C LEU A 100 -10.18 18.25 27.01
N ALA A 101 -9.66 17.49 27.98
CA ALA A 101 -8.28 17.56 28.41
C ALA A 101 -7.33 17.28 27.23
N PRO A 102 -6.14 17.91 27.18
CA PRO A 102 -5.22 17.73 26.08
C PRO A 102 -4.72 16.28 26.05
N VAL A 103 -5.07 15.55 24.98
CA VAL A 103 -4.47 14.25 24.67
C VAL A 103 -2.97 14.48 24.52
N LYS A 104 -2.18 13.93 25.45
CA LYS A 104 -0.71 13.94 25.37
C LYS A 104 -0.32 13.26 24.06
N ARG A 105 0.15 14.04 23.08
CA ARG A 105 0.68 13.53 21.81
C ARG A 105 1.91 12.68 22.11
N ALA A 106 1.75 11.36 22.11
CA ALA A 106 2.87 10.45 22.02
C ALA A 106 3.56 10.71 20.68
N LYS A 107 4.84 11.09 20.71
CA LYS A 107 5.64 11.19 19.49
C LYS A 107 5.57 9.82 18.80
N PRO A 108 5.04 9.72 17.57
CA PRO A 108 5.11 8.46 16.86
C PRO A 108 6.59 8.16 16.70
N LYS A 109 7.05 7.03 17.24
CA LYS A 109 8.33 6.45 16.83
C LYS A 109 8.14 6.03 15.37
N SER A 110 8.23 6.97 14.44
CA SER A 110 8.60 6.64 13.07
C SER A 110 9.91 5.88 13.24
N ALA A 111 9.93 4.62 12.83
CA ALA A 111 11.18 3.91 12.62
C ALA A 111 11.83 4.61 11.42
N VAL A 112 12.39 5.80 11.66
CA VAL A 112 13.15 6.55 10.68
C VAL A 112 14.27 5.61 10.29
N ARG A 113 14.09 4.91 9.17
CA ARG A 113 15.14 4.12 8.55
C ARG A 113 16.26 5.11 8.33
N LYS A 114 17.34 4.99 9.11
CA LYS A 114 18.53 5.82 8.89
C LYS A 114 18.86 5.68 7.40
N PRO A 115 18.95 6.77 6.63
CA PRO A 115 19.25 6.67 5.22
C PRO A 115 20.54 5.86 5.11
N LYS A 116 20.51 4.80 4.29
CA LYS A 116 21.76 4.12 3.93
C LYS A 116 22.68 5.21 3.42
N LYS A 117 23.88 5.34 4.00
CA LYS A 117 24.87 6.30 3.51
C LYS A 117 25.12 5.96 2.04
N TYR A 118 24.56 6.77 1.15
CA TYR A 118 24.80 6.65 -0.27
C TYR A 118 26.27 6.98 -0.47
N SER A 119 27.04 5.97 -0.88
CA SER A 119 28.49 6.00 -0.95
C SER A 119 28.94 6.88 -2.10
N GLY A 120 28.95 8.21 -1.94
CA GLY A 120 29.49 9.17 -2.93
C GLY A 120 28.85 9.13 -4.34
N ALA A 121 27.89 8.25 -4.56
CA ALA A 121 27.23 8.04 -5.84
C ALA A 121 26.03 9.00 -5.97
N PRO A 122 25.72 9.46 -7.19
CA PRO A 122 24.48 10.17 -7.46
C PRO A 122 23.28 9.39 -6.91
N SER A 123 22.39 10.09 -6.21
CA SER A 123 21.19 9.51 -5.60
C SER A 123 19.96 10.13 -6.24
N VAL A 124 18.92 9.31 -6.43
CA VAL A 124 17.64 9.72 -6.99
C VAL A 124 16.55 9.42 -5.97
N ALA A 125 15.64 10.38 -5.78
CA ALA A 125 14.40 10.19 -5.04
C ALA A 125 13.23 10.28 -6.03
N ILE A 126 12.24 9.41 -5.88
CA ILE A 126 11.04 9.36 -6.72
C ILE A 126 9.83 9.62 -5.83
N ILE A 127 9.04 10.61 -6.20
CA ILE A 127 7.77 10.97 -5.55
C ILE A 127 6.65 10.70 -6.55
N ILE A 128 5.59 10.05 -6.08
CA ILE A 128 4.38 9.79 -6.87
C ILE A 128 3.27 10.70 -6.35
N ASP A 129 2.87 11.65 -7.19
CA ASP A 129 1.87 12.68 -6.90
C ASP A 129 0.43 12.24 -7.20
N ASP A 130 -0.52 13.08 -6.79
CA ASP A 130 -1.96 12.95 -7.06
C ASP A 130 -2.60 11.63 -6.57
N LEU A 131 -2.03 11.02 -5.54
CA LEU A 131 -2.60 9.83 -4.93
C LEU A 131 -3.80 10.19 -4.06
N GLY A 132 -4.76 9.26 -3.97
CA GLY A 132 -5.92 9.39 -3.08
C GLY A 132 -7.25 9.03 -3.74
N ALA A 133 -7.40 9.24 -5.05
CA ALA A 133 -8.67 9.01 -5.74
C ALA A 133 -8.99 7.52 -5.96
N ASP A 134 -7.96 6.71 -6.23
CA ASP A 134 -8.02 5.26 -6.38
C ASP A 134 -6.81 4.56 -5.76
N THR A 135 -6.87 3.23 -5.61
CA THR A 135 -5.78 2.41 -5.08
C THR A 135 -5.02 1.65 -6.16
N GLY A 136 -5.45 1.69 -7.42
CA GLY A 136 -4.97 0.78 -8.46
C GLY A 136 -3.47 0.93 -8.75
N ILE A 137 -2.94 2.17 -8.69
CA ILE A 137 -1.50 2.41 -8.78
C ILE A 137 -0.78 2.09 -7.46
N VAL A 138 -1.40 2.40 -6.33
CA VAL A 138 -0.83 2.19 -4.99
C VAL A 138 -0.59 0.71 -4.71
N ASP A 139 -1.54 -0.15 -5.04
CA ASP A 139 -1.46 -1.60 -4.85
C ASP A 139 -0.31 -2.20 -5.66
N LYS A 140 -0.11 -1.70 -6.90
CA LYS A 140 1.02 -2.09 -7.74
C LYS A 140 2.34 -1.61 -7.17
N LEU A 141 2.41 -0.37 -6.66
CA LEU A 141 3.62 0.17 -6.05
C LEU A 141 4.02 -0.62 -4.80
N PHE A 142 3.05 -1.04 -3.98
CA PHE A 142 3.32 -1.93 -2.84
C PHE A 142 3.80 -3.30 -3.29
N ALA A 143 3.20 -3.88 -4.32
CA ALA A 143 3.63 -5.17 -4.87
C ALA A 143 5.05 -5.14 -5.46
N LEU A 144 5.49 -4.01 -6.05
CA LEU A 144 6.83 -3.85 -6.58
C LEU A 144 7.93 -3.79 -5.50
N ASN A 145 7.56 -3.47 -4.25
CA ASN A 145 8.48 -3.39 -3.11
C ASN A 145 9.73 -2.50 -3.39
N ILE A 146 9.52 -1.38 -4.09
CA ILE A 146 10.55 -0.37 -4.36
C ILE A 146 10.40 0.83 -3.40
N PRO A 147 11.49 1.53 -3.02
CA PRO A 147 11.41 2.72 -2.19
C PRO A 147 10.94 3.93 -3.02
N VAL A 148 9.71 4.37 -2.81
CA VAL A 148 9.15 5.59 -3.42
C VAL A 148 8.40 6.40 -2.36
N ALA A 149 8.34 7.72 -2.52
CA ALA A 149 7.53 8.56 -1.67
C ALA A 149 6.13 8.74 -2.26
N PHE A 150 5.12 8.76 -1.40
CA PHE A 150 3.71 8.86 -1.76
C PHE A 150 3.23 10.27 -1.40
N SER A 151 2.88 11.08 -2.39
CA SER A 151 2.34 12.42 -2.19
C SER A 151 0.82 12.36 -2.40
N ILE A 152 0.08 12.58 -1.31
CA ILE A 152 -1.33 12.20 -1.19
C ILE A 152 -2.19 13.46 -1.06
N LEU A 153 -3.12 13.66 -1.99
CA LEU A 153 -4.11 14.74 -1.91
C LEU A 153 -5.03 14.51 -0.71
N PRO A 154 -5.38 15.54 0.08
CA PRO A 154 -6.36 15.41 1.13
C PRO A 154 -7.78 15.26 0.56
N TYR A 155 -8.72 14.76 1.38
CA TYR A 155 -10.15 14.62 1.07
C TYR A 155 -10.51 13.73 -0.13
N GLN A 156 -9.57 12.94 -0.66
CA GLN A 156 -9.89 11.91 -1.64
C GLN A 156 -10.39 10.63 -0.94
N LYS A 157 -11.08 9.79 -1.71
CA LYS A 157 -11.74 8.57 -1.22
C LYS A 157 -10.81 7.67 -0.41
N TYR A 158 -9.54 7.55 -0.81
CA TYR A 158 -8.57 6.64 -0.21
C TYR A 158 -7.37 7.35 0.44
N SER A 159 -7.38 8.69 0.60
CA SER A 159 -6.22 9.43 1.13
C SER A 159 -5.73 8.87 2.47
N ARG A 160 -6.67 8.62 3.39
CA ARG A 160 -6.36 8.18 4.75
C ARG A 160 -5.81 6.76 4.78
N SER A 161 -6.43 5.83 4.05
CA SER A 161 -5.98 4.44 4.00
C SER A 161 -4.61 4.32 3.31
N ILE A 162 -4.38 5.06 2.22
CA ILE A 162 -3.08 5.11 1.55
C ILE A 162 -2.00 5.65 2.49
N ALA A 163 -2.24 6.75 3.21
CA ALA A 163 -1.27 7.32 4.14
C ALA A 163 -0.88 6.34 5.27
N LEU A 164 -1.88 5.67 5.86
CA LEU A 164 -1.65 4.67 6.89
C LEU A 164 -0.89 3.43 6.35
N ASN A 165 -1.25 2.95 5.16
CA ASN A 165 -0.62 1.80 4.54
C ASN A 165 0.82 2.10 4.09
N ALA A 166 1.08 3.27 3.51
CA ALA A 166 2.43 3.71 3.17
C ALA A 166 3.36 3.62 4.38
N ARG A 167 2.89 4.13 5.53
CA ARG A 167 3.64 4.03 6.79
C ARG A 167 3.85 2.59 7.26
N LYS A 168 2.82 1.73 7.20
CA LYS A 168 2.94 0.30 7.56
C LYS A 168 3.97 -0.40 6.68
N MET A 169 4.02 -0.06 5.40
CA MET A 169 4.97 -0.61 4.42
C MET A 169 6.36 0.07 4.47
N GLY A 170 6.57 1.02 5.38
CA GLY A 170 7.85 1.73 5.53
C GLY A 170 8.20 2.65 4.35
N GLN A 171 7.18 3.09 3.61
CA GLN A 171 7.28 4.11 2.56
C GLN A 171 7.09 5.50 3.18
N VAL A 172 7.72 6.51 2.58
CA VAL A 172 7.53 7.90 2.98
C VAL A 172 6.18 8.39 2.47
N ALA A 173 5.34 8.90 3.36
CA ALA A 173 4.08 9.56 3.00
C ALA A 173 4.20 11.08 3.15
N MET A 174 3.61 11.82 2.22
CA MET A 174 3.61 13.27 2.18
C MET A 174 2.19 13.78 1.95
N LEU A 175 1.86 14.93 2.56
CA LEU A 175 0.67 15.68 2.18
C LEU A 175 0.93 16.36 0.83
N HIS A 176 0.15 16.03 -0.20
CA HIS A 176 0.12 16.78 -1.45
C HIS A 176 -0.82 17.96 -1.27
N LEU A 177 -0.28 19.06 -0.74
CA LEU A 177 -1.02 20.23 -0.28
C LEU A 177 -1.56 21.04 -1.46
N PRO A 178 -2.88 21.12 -1.65
CA PRO A 178 -3.45 21.90 -2.74
C PRO A 178 -3.21 23.39 -2.56
N MET A 179 -2.76 24.05 -3.62
CA MET A 179 -2.39 25.46 -3.58
C MET A 179 -2.85 26.19 -4.85
N GLU A 180 -3.21 27.47 -4.69
CA GLU A 180 -3.74 28.29 -5.79
C GLU A 180 -2.78 28.38 -6.99
N PRO A 181 -3.23 27.96 -8.20
CA PRO A 181 -2.49 28.19 -9.43
C PRO A 181 -2.69 29.63 -9.97
N ARG A 182 -1.82 30.08 -10.87
CA ARG A 182 -2.03 31.32 -11.66
C ARG A 182 -3.26 31.25 -12.56
N SER A 183 -3.62 30.05 -12.99
CA SER A 183 -4.75 29.81 -13.90
C SER A 183 -6.06 29.74 -13.13
N GLU A 184 -6.94 30.71 -13.32
CA GLU A 184 -8.23 30.76 -12.63
C GLU A 184 -9.23 29.67 -13.06
N SER A 185 -9.00 29.03 -14.21
CA SER A 185 -9.84 27.93 -14.70
C SER A 185 -9.48 26.56 -14.11
N LYS A 186 -8.38 26.46 -13.37
CA LYS A 186 -7.95 25.21 -12.73
C LYS A 186 -8.39 25.20 -11.27
N ASP A 187 -9.15 24.18 -10.90
CA ASP A 187 -9.49 23.92 -9.50
C ASP A 187 -8.37 23.09 -8.85
N PRO A 188 -7.64 23.61 -7.86
CA PRO A 188 -6.67 22.83 -7.09
C PRO A 188 -7.33 21.77 -6.19
N GLY A 189 -8.65 21.84 -5.99
CA GLY A 189 -9.42 20.87 -5.23
C GLY A 189 -9.59 21.21 -3.75
N SER A 190 -10.24 20.29 -3.03
CA SER A 190 -10.52 20.45 -1.60
C SER A 190 -9.24 20.57 -0.79
N GLY A 191 -9.20 21.50 0.16
CA GLY A 191 -7.99 21.77 0.96
C GLY A 191 -7.18 22.97 0.48
N ALA A 192 -7.51 23.55 -0.68
CA ALA A 192 -6.66 24.56 -1.30
C ALA A 192 -6.34 25.77 -0.41
N LEU A 193 -5.05 26.10 -0.37
CA LEU A 193 -4.55 27.35 0.17
C LEU A 193 -4.59 28.44 -0.92
N LEU A 194 -5.28 29.54 -0.60
CA LEU A 194 -5.44 30.67 -1.50
C LEU A 194 -4.65 31.89 -1.01
N VAL A 195 -4.09 32.67 -1.92
CA VAL A 195 -3.28 33.86 -1.63
C VAL A 195 -4.10 34.94 -0.93
N ASN A 196 -5.41 35.02 -1.23
CA ASN A 196 -6.32 35.96 -0.59
C ASN A 196 -6.73 35.57 0.84
N PHE A 197 -6.34 34.39 1.33
CA PHE A 197 -6.65 33.99 2.69
C PHE A 197 -5.80 34.76 3.70
N GLU A 198 -6.45 35.15 4.80
CA GLU A 198 -5.75 35.57 6.00
C GLU A 198 -4.86 34.44 6.56
N ASN A 199 -3.77 34.80 7.22
CA ASN A 199 -2.77 33.81 7.66
C ASN A 199 -3.37 32.76 8.61
N PHE A 200 -4.35 33.14 9.45
CA PHE A 200 -5.01 32.19 10.34
C PHE A 200 -5.84 31.15 9.59
N LEU A 201 -6.41 31.49 8.43
CA LEU A 201 -7.15 30.54 7.59
C LEU A 201 -6.19 29.55 6.92
N ILE A 202 -5.02 30.00 6.48
CA ILE A 202 -3.97 29.12 5.95
C ILE A 202 -3.54 28.10 7.00
N ILE A 203 -3.26 28.58 8.23
CA ILE A 203 -2.86 27.70 9.34
C ILE A 203 -3.96 26.70 9.65
N LYS A 204 -5.21 27.18 9.80
CA LYS A 204 -6.37 26.32 10.10
C LYS A 204 -6.56 25.25 9.02
N ARG A 205 -6.53 25.65 7.75
CA ARG A 205 -6.71 24.71 6.63
C ARG A 205 -5.61 23.66 6.59
N MET A 206 -4.36 24.10 6.73
CA MET A 206 -3.23 23.17 6.77
C MET A 206 -3.33 22.20 7.97
N GLU A 207 -3.87 22.64 9.11
CA GLU A 207 -4.13 21.75 10.25
C GLU A 207 -5.20 20.69 9.96
N GLU A 208 -6.26 21.06 9.24
CA GLU A 208 -7.31 20.14 8.79
C GLU A 208 -6.76 19.12 7.77
N ASP A 209 -6.02 19.59 6.76
CA ASP A 209 -5.45 18.74 5.71
C ASP A 209 -4.45 17.72 6.27
N LEU A 210 -3.61 18.15 7.21
CA LEU A 210 -2.67 17.29 7.93
C LEU A 210 -3.37 16.27 8.83
N ALA A 211 -4.49 16.66 9.45
CA ALA A 211 -5.28 15.73 10.26
C ALA A 211 -5.96 14.67 9.39
N TRP A 212 -6.39 15.05 8.18
CA TRP A 212 -6.99 14.14 7.21
C TRP A 212 -5.99 13.14 6.60
N THR A 213 -4.71 13.50 6.55
CA THR A 213 -3.62 12.70 6.00
C THR A 213 -2.64 12.25 7.10
N PRO A 214 -3.04 11.30 7.96
CA PRO A 214 -2.27 10.96 9.15
C PRO A 214 -0.95 10.26 8.82
N GLY A 215 0.08 10.54 9.62
CA GLY A 215 1.34 9.81 9.55
C GLY A 215 2.31 10.26 8.45
N ILE A 216 2.02 11.38 7.79
CA ILE A 216 2.93 12.01 6.83
C ILE A 216 4.24 12.49 7.48
N GLU A 217 5.32 12.47 6.71
CA GLU A 217 6.68 12.87 7.10
C GLU A 217 7.12 14.15 6.36
N GLY A 218 6.41 14.53 5.28
CA GLY A 218 6.68 15.74 4.51
C GLY A 218 5.45 16.33 3.86
N VAL A 219 5.64 17.46 3.19
CA VAL A 219 4.63 18.18 2.41
C VAL A 219 5.18 18.45 1.03
N ASN A 220 4.34 18.36 0.02
CA ASN A 220 4.65 18.71 -1.36
C ASN A 220 3.46 19.45 -1.97
N ASN A 221 3.67 20.48 -2.79
CA ASN A 221 2.57 21.27 -3.33
C ASN A 221 1.91 20.60 -4.54
N HIS A 222 0.57 20.55 -4.52
CA HIS A 222 -0.23 20.30 -5.71
C HIS A 222 -0.58 21.63 -6.38
N MET A 223 -0.25 21.77 -7.67
CA MET A 223 -0.31 23.04 -8.38
C MET A 223 0.46 24.16 -7.64
N GLY A 224 -0.20 25.26 -7.29
CA GLY A 224 0.39 26.30 -6.45
C GLY A 224 1.18 27.38 -7.15
N SER A 225 1.20 27.45 -8.49
CA SER A 225 2.04 28.42 -9.20
C SER A 225 1.79 29.88 -8.83
N ARG A 226 0.64 30.26 -8.26
CA ARG A 226 0.43 31.61 -7.71
C ARG A 226 0.76 31.68 -6.22
N PHE A 227 0.43 30.64 -5.48
CA PHE A 227 0.65 30.59 -4.04
C PHE A 227 2.13 30.51 -3.66
N THR A 228 2.90 29.66 -4.34
CA THR A 228 4.32 29.42 -4.04
C THR A 228 5.21 30.63 -4.31
N GLU A 229 4.79 31.52 -5.22
CA GLU A 229 5.46 32.80 -5.51
C GLU A 229 5.24 33.84 -4.41
N ASN A 230 4.19 33.67 -3.61
CA ASN A 230 3.90 34.59 -2.53
C ASN A 230 4.75 34.24 -1.30
N GLU A 231 5.93 34.86 -1.21
CA GLU A 231 6.88 34.67 -0.09
C GLU A 231 6.20 34.82 1.28
N SER A 232 5.32 35.81 1.44
CA SER A 232 4.68 36.04 2.74
C SER A 232 3.70 34.94 3.13
N LYS A 233 3.01 34.33 2.17
CA LYS A 233 2.11 33.20 2.44
C LYS A 233 2.89 31.90 2.60
N MET A 234 3.92 31.68 1.80
CA MET A 234 4.81 30.53 1.93
C MET A 234 5.57 30.52 3.26
N ARG A 235 5.96 31.68 3.81
CA ARG A 235 6.53 31.77 5.16
C ARG A 235 5.60 31.19 6.23
N VAL A 236 4.29 31.45 6.15
CA VAL A 236 3.31 30.87 7.08
C VAL A 236 3.25 29.35 6.95
N VAL A 237 3.26 28.82 5.71
CA VAL A 237 3.29 27.37 5.46
C VAL A 237 4.57 26.74 6.02
N MET A 238 5.73 27.32 5.72
CA MET A 238 7.04 26.82 6.15
C MET A 238 7.19 26.83 7.67
N GLU A 239 6.63 27.82 8.37
CA GLU A 239 6.57 27.83 9.83
C GLU A 239 5.76 26.65 10.37
N GLN A 240 4.61 26.31 9.75
CA GLN A 240 3.81 25.15 10.17
C GLN A 240 4.49 23.81 9.87
N VAL A 241 5.14 23.69 8.71
CA VAL A 241 5.97 22.53 8.32
C VAL A 241 7.08 22.33 9.37
N LYS A 242 7.87 23.39 9.64
CA LYS A 242 8.98 23.37 10.60
C LYS A 242 8.51 23.06 12.02
N LYS A 243 7.42 23.67 12.49
CA LYS A 243 6.84 23.44 13.82
C LYS A 243 6.48 21.97 14.07
N ARG A 244 6.18 21.23 12.99
CA ARG A 244 5.80 19.81 13.04
C ARG A 244 6.97 18.86 12.76
N GLY A 245 8.15 19.38 12.42
CA GLY A 245 9.31 18.58 12.06
C GLY A 245 9.15 17.85 10.73
N LEU A 246 8.31 18.38 9.84
CA LEU A 246 8.11 17.87 8.49
C LEU A 246 9.14 18.50 7.54
N PHE A 247 9.44 17.84 6.44
CA PHE A 247 10.16 18.46 5.32
C PHE A 247 9.18 18.99 4.26
N PHE A 248 9.63 19.87 3.38
CA PHE A 248 8.86 20.36 2.23
C PHE A 248 9.62 20.08 0.94
N VAL A 249 8.93 19.64 -0.10
CA VAL A 249 9.45 19.50 -1.47
C VAL A 249 8.61 20.36 -2.40
N ASP A 250 9.26 21.26 -3.12
CA ASP A 250 8.60 22.07 -4.15
C ASP A 250 8.53 21.30 -5.47
N SER A 251 7.33 21.14 -6.03
CA SER A 251 7.13 20.55 -7.37
C SER A 251 7.59 21.46 -8.52
N ARG A 252 8.04 22.69 -8.23
CA ARG A 252 8.47 23.72 -9.20
C ARG A 252 7.43 23.94 -10.30
N THR A 253 6.18 24.17 -9.89
CA THR A 253 5.07 24.43 -10.81
C THR A 253 5.14 25.81 -11.48
N THR A 254 6.14 26.61 -11.09
CA THR A 254 6.57 27.87 -11.69
C THR A 254 8.09 28.03 -11.54
N ALA A 255 8.70 28.88 -12.37
CA ALA A 255 10.13 29.19 -12.25
C ALA A 255 10.42 30.22 -11.14
N ASP A 256 9.38 30.94 -10.69
CA ASP A 256 9.47 32.10 -9.81
C ASP A 256 9.34 31.76 -8.31
N THR A 257 9.71 30.52 -7.95
CA THR A 257 9.78 30.00 -6.56
C THR A 257 11.18 30.12 -5.97
#